data_AF-A0A7C6VBJ4-F1
#
_entry.id   AF-A0A7C6VBJ4-F1
#
_cell.length_a   1.000
_cell.length_b   1.000
_cell.length_c   1.000
_cell.angle_alpha   90.00
_cell.angle_beta   90.00
_cell.angle_gamma   90.00
#
_symmetry.space_group_name_H-M   'P 1'
#
loop_
_entity.id
_entity.type
_entity.pdbx_description
1 polymer ?
#
loop_
_entity_poly.entity_id
_entity_poly.type
_entity_poly.pdbx_seq_one_letter_code
_entity_poly.pdbx_strand_id
1 'polypeptide(L)'
;MKPARLFAPLVVLLSLAGCSMAPAGPAETTPTPASAPVEPWLSVIAEQRASLDEWHDDWEDATCSALAIDAFDCNIMLTTGALKAKTAHITVGGVSDPDSNTYLGDVPEAIEAVYLETVAATAAADEAGDAWSDSGCSSSDGACVGLAFDLERALDDVRAKFTRWEPYF
;
A
#
# COMPACT_ATOMS: atom_id res chain seq x y z
N MET A 1 21.62 4.56 -48.01
CA MET A 1 21.65 6.02 -48.25
C MET A 1 22.70 6.65 -47.35
N LYS A 2 23.35 7.73 -47.83
CA LYS A 2 24.61 8.35 -47.36
C LYS A 2 24.68 8.67 -45.84
N PRO A 3 25.88 8.58 -45.22
CA PRO A 3 26.22 9.35 -44.03
C PRO A 3 26.71 10.75 -44.44
N ALA A 4 26.33 11.78 -43.67
CA ALA A 4 26.90 13.12 -43.79
C ALA A 4 27.46 13.57 -42.44
N ARG A 5 28.78 13.69 -42.40
CA ARG A 5 29.57 14.38 -41.36
C ARG A 5 29.45 15.89 -41.57
N LEU A 6 29.46 16.69 -40.50
CA LEU A 6 30.03 18.05 -40.41
C LEU A 6 30.18 18.41 -38.92
N PHE A 7 31.41 18.38 -38.37
CA PHE A 7 32.36 19.49 -38.15
C PHE A 7 32.02 20.37 -36.91
N ALA A 8 32.94 20.34 -35.94
CA ALA A 8 33.01 21.14 -34.70
C ALA A 8 33.32 22.64 -34.99
N PRO A 9 33.29 23.53 -33.97
CA PRO A 9 34.52 23.68 -33.17
C PRO A 9 34.33 23.92 -31.67
N LEU A 10 35.35 23.42 -30.97
CA LEU A 10 35.79 23.72 -29.62
C LEU A 10 36.00 25.24 -29.45
N VAL A 11 35.38 25.86 -28.44
CA VAL A 11 35.73 27.21 -27.99
C VAL A 11 36.31 27.09 -26.59
N VAL A 12 37.65 27.15 -26.52
CA VAL A 12 38.40 27.35 -25.28
C VAL A 12 38.44 28.86 -25.04
N LEU A 13 37.77 29.33 -23.99
CA LEU A 13 37.90 30.70 -23.48
C LEU A 13 38.86 30.68 -22.29
N LEU A 14 40.10 31.10 -22.56
CA LEU A 14 41.02 31.60 -21.54
C LEU A 14 40.54 33.01 -21.12
N SER A 15 40.16 33.16 -19.85
CA SER A 15 39.90 34.46 -19.23
C SER A 15 40.92 34.71 -18.13
N LEU A 16 41.60 35.84 -18.26
CA LEU A 16 42.66 36.37 -17.42
C LEU A 16 42.19 36.73 -15.99
N ALA A 17 43.15 36.71 -15.08
CA ALA A 17 43.06 37.09 -13.69
C ALA A 17 42.44 38.49 -13.46
N GLY A 18 41.58 38.57 -12.45
CA GLY A 18 41.13 39.80 -11.80
C GLY A 18 40.65 39.49 -10.39
N CYS A 19 41.33 40.01 -9.37
CA CYS A 19 40.89 39.93 -7.98
C CYS A 19 39.60 40.74 -7.82
N SER A 20 38.48 40.05 -7.58
CA SER A 20 37.26 40.65 -7.03
C SER A 20 36.81 39.80 -5.86
N MET A 21 36.96 40.35 -4.66
CA MET A 21 36.40 39.81 -3.44
C MET A 21 34.88 39.92 -3.55
N ALA A 22 34.22 38.79 -3.83
CA ALA A 22 32.78 38.73 -3.92
C ALA A 22 32.18 38.99 -2.53
N PRO A 23 31.17 39.87 -2.39
CA PRO A 23 30.41 39.97 -1.15
C PRO A 23 29.76 38.61 -0.88
N ALA A 24 29.90 38.11 0.34
CA ALA A 24 29.20 36.91 0.79
C ALA A 24 27.70 37.11 0.52
N GLY A 25 27.19 36.40 -0.49
CA GLY A 25 25.76 36.35 -0.74
C GLY A 25 25.04 35.81 0.50
N PRO A 26 23.77 36.19 0.70
CA PRO A 26 22.99 35.65 1.80
C PRO A 26 23.05 34.12 1.74
N ALA A 27 23.34 33.49 2.87
CA ALA A 27 23.34 32.04 2.98
C ALA A 27 22.03 31.51 2.38
N GLU A 28 22.14 30.68 1.34
CA GLU A 28 21.02 29.87 0.87
C GLU A 28 20.60 29.00 2.06
N THR A 29 19.53 29.42 2.72
CA THR A 29 18.75 28.54 3.59
C THR A 29 18.31 27.40 2.68
N THR A 30 19.01 26.27 2.73
CA THR A 30 18.55 25.05 2.07
C THR A 30 17.15 24.81 2.59
N PRO A 31 16.12 24.80 1.73
CA PRO A 31 14.77 24.51 2.21
C PRO A 31 14.82 23.14 2.85
N THR A 32 14.53 23.07 4.15
CA THR A 32 14.19 21.80 4.78
C THR A 32 13.11 21.17 3.91
N PRO A 33 13.31 19.94 3.39
CA PRO A 33 12.28 19.27 2.61
C PRO A 33 11.00 19.30 3.44
N ALA A 34 9.94 19.89 2.89
CA ALA A 34 8.63 19.80 3.53
C ALA A 34 8.31 18.30 3.62
N SER A 35 8.10 17.79 4.83
CA SER A 35 7.61 16.42 5.01
C SER A 35 6.38 16.24 4.14
N ALA A 36 6.31 15.15 3.38
CA ALA A 36 5.14 14.84 2.59
C ALA A 36 3.88 14.83 3.50
N PRO A 37 2.74 15.35 3.02
CA PRO A 37 1.51 15.40 3.80
C PRO A 37 1.02 13.97 4.09
N VAL A 38 0.61 13.73 5.33
CA VAL A 38 0.15 12.41 5.81
C VAL A 38 -1.33 12.20 5.51
N GLU A 39 -2.12 13.28 5.40
CA GLU A 39 -3.58 13.25 5.26
C GLU A 39 -4.09 12.42 4.07
N PRO A 40 -3.48 12.47 2.86
CA PRO A 40 -3.90 11.61 1.74
C PRO A 40 -3.74 10.11 2.05
N TRP A 41 -2.73 9.73 2.82
CA TRP A 41 -2.49 8.35 3.25
C TRP A 41 -3.57 7.89 4.23
N LEU A 42 -3.92 8.76 5.19
CA LEU A 42 -4.98 8.47 6.17
C LEU A 42 -6.33 8.25 5.51
N SER A 43 -6.65 9.01 4.46
CA SER A 43 -7.91 8.83 3.72
C SER A 43 -8.00 7.43 3.09
N VAL A 44 -6.91 6.94 2.50
CA VAL A 44 -6.86 5.59 1.92
C VAL A 44 -7.05 4.53 3.01
N ILE A 45 -6.35 4.68 4.14
CA ILE A 45 -6.45 3.74 5.25
C ILE A 45 -7.85 3.74 5.86
N ALA A 46 -8.48 4.91 6.04
CA ALA A 46 -9.83 5.02 6.59
C ALA A 46 -10.86 4.29 5.72
N GLU A 47 -10.77 4.43 4.40
CA GLU A 47 -11.69 3.76 3.47
C GLU A 47 -11.53 2.23 3.52
N GLN A 48 -10.29 1.74 3.49
CA GLN A 48 -10.04 0.29 3.57
C GLN A 48 -10.42 -0.29 4.94
N ARG A 49 -10.18 0.47 6.02
CA ARG A 49 -10.62 0.10 7.36
C ARG A 49 -12.14 -0.03 7.44
N ALA A 50 -12.88 0.98 6.97
CA ALA A 50 -14.34 0.96 6.99
C ALA A 50 -14.90 -0.24 6.19
N SER A 51 -14.31 -0.54 5.03
CA SER A 51 -14.70 -1.70 4.22
C SER A 51 -14.47 -3.04 4.95
N LEU A 52 -13.33 -3.20 5.65
CA LEU A 52 -13.06 -4.43 6.41
C LEU A 52 -13.86 -4.53 7.71
N ASP A 53 -14.12 -3.41 8.38
CA ASP A 53 -14.96 -3.38 9.57
C ASP A 53 -16.41 -3.77 9.22
N GLU A 54 -16.96 -3.25 8.11
CA GLU A 54 -18.27 -3.67 7.60
C GLU A 54 -18.32 -5.19 7.32
N TRP A 55 -17.29 -5.73 6.66
CA TRP A 55 -17.22 -7.18 6.41
C TRP A 55 -17.20 -8.00 7.69
N HIS A 56 -16.44 -7.54 8.69
CA HIS A 56 -16.33 -8.25 9.96
C HIS A 56 -17.63 -8.19 10.75
N ASP A 57 -18.31 -7.03 10.76
CA ASP A 57 -19.61 -6.89 11.40
C ASP A 57 -20.64 -7.83 10.75
N ASP A 58 -20.69 -7.88 9.42
CA ASP A 58 -21.55 -8.80 8.68
C ASP A 58 -21.19 -10.28 8.94
N TRP A 59 -19.89 -10.60 9.11
CA TRP A 59 -19.41 -11.96 9.42
C TRP A 59 -19.91 -12.42 10.80
N GLU A 60 -19.78 -11.55 11.81
CA GLU A 60 -20.25 -11.81 13.17
C GLU A 60 -21.77 -11.88 13.25
N ASP A 61 -22.49 -10.97 12.57
CA ASP A 61 -23.95 -10.94 12.53
C ASP A 61 -24.53 -12.20 11.85
N ALA A 62 -23.84 -12.73 10.84
CA ALA A 62 -24.17 -14.01 10.22
C ALA A 62 -23.76 -15.24 11.06
N THR A 63 -23.12 -15.05 12.22
CA THR A 63 -22.56 -16.10 13.07
C THR A 63 -21.58 -17.01 12.34
N CYS A 64 -20.85 -16.45 11.40
CA CYS A 64 -19.91 -17.20 10.59
C CYS A 64 -18.63 -17.56 11.33
N SER A 65 -17.99 -18.62 10.86
CA SER A 65 -16.67 -19.05 11.31
C SER A 65 -16.03 -19.89 10.21
N ALA A 66 -14.71 -20.03 10.23
CA ALA A 66 -14.00 -20.99 9.38
C ALA A 66 -14.49 -22.45 9.49
N LEU A 67 -15.25 -22.80 10.54
CA LEU A 67 -15.85 -24.13 10.70
C LEU A 67 -17.22 -24.28 10.03
N ALA A 68 -17.87 -23.16 9.69
CA ALA A 68 -19.22 -23.09 9.13
C ALA A 68 -19.23 -22.82 7.62
N ILE A 69 -18.16 -23.16 6.91
CA ILE A 69 -17.98 -22.83 5.48
C ILE A 69 -18.86 -23.63 4.52
N ASP A 70 -19.55 -24.65 5.01
CA ASP A 70 -20.63 -25.34 4.31
C ASP A 70 -21.93 -24.53 4.29
N ALA A 71 -22.10 -23.55 5.19
CA ALA A 71 -23.16 -22.58 5.09
C ALA A 71 -22.86 -21.62 3.92
N PHE A 72 -23.83 -21.50 3.00
CA PHE A 72 -23.69 -20.67 1.80
C PHE A 72 -23.30 -19.24 2.13
N ASP A 73 -23.92 -18.64 3.15
CA ASP A 73 -23.66 -17.26 3.55
C ASP A 73 -22.20 -17.10 4.03
N CYS A 74 -21.67 -18.03 4.82
CA CYS A 74 -20.28 -17.96 5.30
C CYS A 74 -19.25 -18.17 4.18
N ASN A 75 -19.56 -19.04 3.22
CA ASN A 75 -18.72 -19.21 2.03
C ASN A 75 -18.67 -17.92 1.18
N ILE A 76 -19.83 -17.27 0.98
CA ILE A 76 -19.92 -15.99 0.28
C ILE A 76 -19.17 -14.89 1.04
N MET A 77 -19.26 -14.87 2.36
CA MET A 77 -18.55 -13.90 3.19
C MET A 77 -17.03 -14.08 3.13
N LEU A 78 -16.50 -15.32 3.15
CA LEU A 78 -15.07 -15.55 2.93
C LEU A 78 -14.62 -15.08 1.55
N THR A 79 -15.42 -15.36 0.52
CA THR A 79 -15.14 -14.90 -0.85
C THR A 79 -15.14 -13.37 -0.94
N THR A 80 -16.06 -12.71 -0.24
CA THR A 80 -16.12 -11.25 -0.13
C THR A 80 -14.91 -10.71 0.65
N GLY A 81 -14.50 -11.39 1.72
CA GLY A 81 -13.30 -11.09 2.48
C GLY A 81 -12.04 -11.17 1.62
N ALA A 82 -11.88 -12.22 0.81
CA ALA A 82 -10.78 -12.36 -0.15
C ALA A 82 -10.72 -11.19 -1.14
N LEU A 83 -11.87 -10.76 -1.70
CA LEU A 83 -11.91 -9.58 -2.58
C LEU A 83 -11.53 -8.29 -1.86
N LYS A 84 -11.96 -8.11 -0.61
CA LYS A 84 -11.58 -6.95 0.21
C LYS A 84 -10.10 -6.96 0.56
N ALA A 85 -9.51 -8.12 0.87
CA ALA A 85 -8.06 -8.26 1.07
C ALA A 85 -7.27 -7.85 -0.17
N LYS A 86 -7.65 -8.35 -1.35
CA LYS A 86 -7.06 -7.96 -2.63
C LYS A 86 -7.16 -6.45 -2.88
N THR A 87 -8.34 -5.88 -2.64
CA THR A 87 -8.57 -4.45 -2.82
C THR A 87 -7.71 -3.62 -1.87
N ALA A 88 -7.60 -4.04 -0.61
CA ALA A 88 -6.76 -3.38 0.38
C ALA A 88 -5.28 -3.46 -0.02
N HIS A 89 -4.79 -4.62 -0.47
CA HIS A 89 -3.41 -4.78 -0.92
C HIS A 89 -3.08 -3.88 -2.11
N ILE A 90 -3.92 -3.89 -3.15
CA ILE A 90 -3.73 -3.03 -4.33
C ILE A 90 -3.75 -1.56 -3.94
N THR A 91 -4.71 -1.16 -3.10
CA THR A 91 -4.91 0.26 -2.77
C THR A 91 -3.82 0.78 -1.83
N VAL A 92 -3.52 0.05 -0.75
CA VAL A 92 -2.51 0.42 0.25
C VAL A 92 -1.09 0.25 -0.30
N GLY A 93 -0.81 -0.80 -1.08
CA GLY A 93 0.47 -0.95 -1.78
C GLY A 93 0.66 0.12 -2.84
N GLY A 94 -0.40 0.43 -3.60
CA GLY A 94 -0.35 1.36 -4.71
C GLY A 94 -0.03 2.81 -4.35
N VAL A 95 -0.27 3.25 -3.11
CA VAL A 95 0.03 4.65 -2.74
C VAL A 95 1.53 4.99 -2.70
N SER A 96 2.41 3.98 -2.58
CA SER A 96 3.87 4.17 -2.64
C SER A 96 4.52 3.63 -3.92
N ASP A 97 3.73 3.04 -4.83
CA ASP A 97 4.22 2.51 -6.10
C ASP A 97 4.16 3.58 -7.21
N PRO A 98 5.30 4.04 -7.77
CA PRO A 98 5.31 5.07 -8.82
C PRO A 98 4.62 4.66 -10.13
N ASP A 99 4.38 3.36 -10.35
CA ASP A 99 3.65 2.85 -11.51
C ASP A 99 2.13 2.72 -11.27
N SER A 100 1.67 2.95 -10.04
CA SER A 100 0.25 2.87 -9.66
C SER A 100 -0.53 4.15 -9.98
N ASN A 101 -1.80 3.99 -10.35
CA ASN A 101 -2.74 5.11 -10.51
C ASN A 101 -3.12 5.78 -9.17
N THR A 102 -2.78 5.16 -8.03
CA THR A 102 -3.04 5.69 -6.68
C THR A 102 -1.80 6.30 -6.02
N TYR A 103 -0.68 6.44 -6.74
CA TYR A 103 0.58 6.93 -6.19
C TYR A 103 0.45 8.30 -5.52
N LEU A 104 0.90 8.41 -4.27
CA LEU A 104 0.87 9.63 -3.46
C LEU A 104 2.26 10.25 -3.24
N GLY A 105 3.33 9.53 -3.59
CA GLY A 105 4.71 9.96 -3.35
C GLY A 105 5.49 9.00 -2.44
N ASP A 106 6.68 9.42 -2.02
CA ASP A 106 7.44 8.71 -1.00
C ASP A 106 6.68 8.67 0.33
N VAL A 107 6.81 7.55 1.05
CA VAL A 107 6.15 7.36 2.36
C VAL A 107 6.72 8.38 3.36
N PRO A 108 5.88 9.19 4.03
CA PRO A 108 6.34 10.11 5.07
C PRO A 108 6.99 9.36 6.23
N GLU A 109 8.15 9.82 6.71
CA GLU A 109 8.90 9.21 7.83
C GLU A 109 8.03 9.03 9.08
N ALA A 110 7.10 9.95 9.33
CA ALA A 110 6.18 9.90 10.46
C ALA A 110 5.26 8.65 10.46
N ILE A 111 4.97 8.07 9.29
CA ILE A 111 4.08 6.90 9.15
C ILE A 111 4.77 5.68 8.54
N GLU A 112 6.06 5.76 8.20
CA GLU A 112 6.76 4.71 7.46
C GLU A 112 6.64 3.33 8.11
N ALA A 113 6.87 3.24 9.43
CA ALA A 113 6.78 1.98 10.15
C ALA A 113 5.37 1.37 10.11
N VAL A 114 4.33 2.17 10.38
CA VAL A 114 2.94 1.67 10.38
C VAL A 114 2.48 1.35 8.96
N TYR A 115 2.94 2.11 7.96
CA TYR A 115 2.66 1.86 6.57
C TYR A 115 3.23 0.52 6.10
N LEU A 116 4.53 0.26 6.33
CA LEU A 116 5.19 -0.98 5.92
C LEU A 116 4.55 -2.21 6.56
N GLU A 117 4.19 -2.14 7.84
CA GLU A 117 3.48 -3.23 8.52
C GLU A 117 2.08 -3.46 7.94
N THR A 118 1.39 -2.39 7.53
CA THR A 118 0.06 -2.48 6.93
C THR A 118 0.14 -3.08 5.53
N VAL A 119 1.11 -2.66 4.71
CA VAL A 119 1.36 -3.26 3.38
C VAL A 119 1.62 -4.76 3.53
N ALA A 120 2.51 -5.15 4.45
CA ALA A 120 2.82 -6.56 4.68
C ALA A 120 1.58 -7.38 5.10
N ALA A 121 0.74 -6.85 5.99
CA ALA A 121 -0.49 -7.52 6.40
C ALA A 121 -1.49 -7.65 5.24
N THR A 122 -1.70 -6.57 4.46
CA THR A 122 -2.61 -6.62 3.31
C THR A 122 -2.14 -7.60 2.23
N ALA A 123 -0.83 -7.68 1.98
CA ALA A 123 -0.25 -8.64 1.05
C ALA A 123 -0.45 -10.09 1.51
N ALA A 124 -0.25 -10.37 2.82
CA ALA A 124 -0.50 -11.70 3.38
C ALA A 124 -2.00 -12.08 3.31
N ALA A 125 -2.90 -11.12 3.52
CA ALA A 125 -4.34 -11.36 3.37
C ALA A 125 -4.76 -11.59 1.92
N ASP A 126 -4.17 -10.88 0.95
CA ASP A 126 -4.39 -11.14 -0.49
C ASP A 126 -3.90 -12.53 -0.87
N GLU A 127 -2.72 -12.95 -0.40
CA GLU A 127 -2.20 -14.32 -0.63
C GLU A 127 -3.14 -15.39 -0.04
N ALA A 128 -3.63 -15.20 1.19
CA ALA A 128 -4.61 -16.11 1.79
C ALA A 128 -5.96 -16.09 1.03
N GLY A 129 -6.37 -14.92 0.52
CA GLY A 129 -7.58 -14.75 -0.27
C GLY A 129 -7.51 -15.44 -1.63
N ASP A 130 -6.36 -15.35 -2.30
CA ASP A 130 -6.09 -16.05 -3.56
C ASP A 130 -6.04 -17.57 -3.31
N ALA A 131 -5.40 -18.03 -2.22
CA ALA A 131 -5.39 -19.45 -1.85
C ALA A 131 -6.80 -20.00 -1.57
N TRP A 132 -7.65 -19.24 -0.87
CA TRP A 132 -9.06 -19.59 -0.68
C TRP A 132 -9.80 -19.65 -2.03
N SER A 133 -9.67 -18.61 -2.86
CA SER A 133 -10.39 -18.49 -4.13
C SER A 133 -10.01 -19.59 -5.13
N ASP A 134 -8.73 -19.91 -5.22
CA ASP A 134 -8.18 -20.92 -6.14
C ASP A 134 -8.51 -22.35 -5.71
N SER A 135 -8.81 -22.57 -4.43
CA SER A 135 -9.10 -23.90 -3.89
C SER A 135 -10.43 -24.48 -4.39
N GLY A 136 -11.39 -23.63 -4.79
CA GLY A 136 -12.76 -24.06 -5.11
C GLY A 136 -13.51 -24.66 -3.92
N CYS A 137 -13.11 -24.32 -2.69
CA CYS A 137 -13.68 -24.86 -1.46
C CYS A 137 -15.17 -24.56 -1.33
N SER A 138 -15.95 -25.63 -1.11
CA SER A 138 -17.41 -25.59 -0.96
C SER A 138 -17.92 -26.51 0.15
N SER A 139 -17.03 -27.12 0.91
CA SER A 139 -17.36 -28.04 2.00
C SER A 139 -16.39 -27.89 3.16
N SER A 140 -16.84 -28.19 4.38
CA SER A 140 -16.06 -28.13 5.62
C SER A 140 -15.06 -29.28 5.78
N ASP A 141 -14.38 -29.69 4.70
CA ASP A 141 -13.26 -30.61 4.82
C ASP A 141 -12.07 -29.92 5.50
N GLY A 142 -11.14 -30.71 6.03
CA GLY A 142 -10.04 -30.17 6.84
C GLY A 142 -9.11 -29.22 6.08
N ALA A 143 -8.99 -29.35 4.75
CA ALA A 143 -8.16 -28.45 3.95
C ALA A 143 -8.87 -27.10 3.74
N CYS A 144 -10.16 -27.14 3.41
CA CYS A 144 -10.99 -25.95 3.25
C CYS A 144 -11.18 -25.17 4.54
N VAL A 145 -11.37 -25.87 5.66
CA VAL A 145 -11.42 -25.24 7.00
C VAL A 145 -10.10 -24.55 7.32
N GLY A 146 -8.95 -25.16 6.96
CA GLY A 146 -7.64 -24.55 7.15
C GLY A 146 -7.47 -23.25 6.36
N LEU A 147 -7.80 -23.27 5.06
CA LEU A 147 -7.73 -22.08 4.20
C LEU A 147 -8.68 -20.98 4.65
N ALA A 148 -9.90 -21.34 5.07
CA ALA A 148 -10.86 -20.40 5.62
C ALA A 148 -10.34 -19.73 6.90
N PHE A 149 -9.74 -20.51 7.79
CA PHE A 149 -9.14 -20.01 9.03
C PHE A 149 -7.94 -19.09 8.75
N ASP A 150 -7.09 -19.44 7.80
CA ASP A 150 -5.93 -18.63 7.42
C ASP A 150 -6.39 -17.28 6.84
N LEU A 151 -7.43 -17.26 5.99
CA LEU A 151 -8.01 -16.04 5.46
C LEU A 151 -8.66 -15.17 6.55
N GLU A 152 -9.52 -15.77 7.40
CA GLU A 152 -10.16 -15.08 8.54
C GLU A 152 -9.10 -14.40 9.41
N ARG A 153 -8.05 -15.14 9.79
CA ARG A 153 -6.95 -14.63 10.60
C ARG A 153 -6.16 -13.52 9.91
N ALA A 154 -5.93 -13.63 8.60
CA ALA A 154 -5.20 -12.61 7.86
C ALA A 154 -6.00 -11.31 7.75
N LEU A 155 -7.31 -11.39 7.54
CA LEU A 155 -8.22 -10.23 7.54
C LEU A 155 -8.24 -9.55 8.92
N ASP A 156 -8.28 -10.32 10.00
CA ASP A 156 -8.17 -9.78 11.37
C ASP A 156 -6.82 -9.10 11.63
N ASP A 157 -5.72 -9.63 11.11
CA ASP A 157 -4.42 -8.95 11.23
C ASP A 157 -4.41 -7.62 10.47
N VAL A 158 -5.00 -7.55 9.26
CA VAL A 158 -5.15 -6.29 8.52
C VAL A 158 -5.96 -5.28 9.33
N ARG A 159 -7.10 -5.69 9.89
CA ARG A 159 -7.92 -4.82 10.76
C ARG A 159 -7.12 -4.30 11.95
N ALA A 160 -6.37 -5.18 12.62
CA ALA A 160 -5.50 -4.78 13.72
C ALA A 160 -4.40 -3.78 13.28
N LYS A 161 -3.84 -3.93 12.07
CA LYS A 161 -2.91 -2.94 11.51
C LYS A 161 -3.60 -1.62 11.20
N PHE A 162 -4.81 -1.61 10.66
CA PHE A 162 -5.58 -0.38 10.45
C PHE A 162 -5.90 0.37 11.74
N THR A 163 -6.20 -0.33 12.85
CA THR A 163 -6.37 0.31 14.17
C THR A 163 -5.12 1.07 14.63
N ARG A 164 -3.91 0.61 14.27
CA ARG A 164 -2.66 1.29 14.65
C ARG A 164 -2.48 2.66 14.00
N TRP A 165 -3.32 3.02 13.04
CA TRP A 165 -3.34 4.35 12.43
C TRP A 165 -4.10 5.41 13.26
N GLU A 166 -4.83 5.01 14.31
CA GLU A 166 -5.57 5.92 15.21
C GLU A 166 -4.78 7.13 15.72
N PRO A 167 -3.50 7.03 16.09
CA PRO A 167 -2.72 8.19 16.54
C PRO A 167 -2.45 9.24 15.46
N TYR A 168 -2.71 8.94 14.20
CA TYR A 168 -2.47 9.84 13.06
C TYR A 168 -3.75 10.47 12.50
N PHE A 169 -4.93 9.96 12.87
CA PHE A 169 -6.23 10.55 12.55
C PHE A 169 -6.54 11.76 13.44
#